data_AF-A0A6C0DEX4-F1
#
_entry.id   AF-A0A6C0DEX4-F1
#
_cell.length_a   1.000
_cell.length_b   1.000
_cell.length_c   1.000
_cell.angle_alpha   90.00
_cell.angle_beta   90.00
_cell.angle_gamma   90.00
#
_symmetry.space_group_name_H-M   'P 1'
#
loop_
_entity.id
_entity.type
_entity.pdbx_description
1 polymer ?
#
loop_
_entity_poly.entity_id
_entity_poly.type
_entity_poly.pdbx_seq_one_letter_code
_entity_poly.pdbx_strand_id
1 'polypeptide(L)'
;METVQQPTFQETQLQTQKPETSKKVFKKKEIKHSSIYTRSVITRSVVLPIVTIGKNIKETLEKAIVIHFEGKCIVEGYVKTGSCKIITHSSGLIQGVQVKFEVVFECYICSPVEGMLIPCVARNITKAGIRAESDEESPSPIVVFIMRDHNYMNKYFTSIKENDKFIVRVIGQRFELNDKYVSIIGEVVEPKKDYSSRKPKLVIED
;
A
#
# COMPACT_ATOMS: atom_id res chain seq x y z
N MET A 1 -61.18 37.70 -12.72
CA MET A 1 -62.30 36.86 -13.18
C MET A 1 -61.64 35.59 -13.71
N GLU A 2 -61.68 34.39 -13.13
CA GLU A 2 -62.46 33.75 -12.07
C GLU A 2 -61.60 32.59 -11.50
N THR A 3 -61.51 32.54 -10.16
CA THR A 3 -61.65 31.38 -9.24
C THR A 3 -61.36 29.94 -9.71
N VAL A 4 -60.41 29.22 -9.07
CA VAL A 4 -60.58 28.23 -7.97
C VAL A 4 -61.06 26.84 -8.43
N GLN A 5 -60.24 25.79 -8.23
CA GLN A 5 -60.50 24.61 -7.36
C GLN A 5 -59.54 23.44 -7.64
N GLN A 6 -58.89 22.93 -6.59
CA GLN A 6 -58.64 21.49 -6.44
C GLN A 6 -59.90 20.82 -5.87
N PRO A 7 -60.09 19.51 -6.06
CA PRO A 7 -60.16 18.66 -4.87
C PRO A 7 -59.51 17.27 -4.97
N THR A 8 -59.25 16.78 -3.77
CA THR A 8 -58.77 15.49 -3.22
C THR A 8 -59.76 14.31 -3.44
N PHE A 9 -59.29 13.05 -3.52
CA PHE A 9 -59.49 11.95 -2.53
C PHE A 9 -59.04 10.55 -3.04
N GLN A 10 -58.91 9.61 -2.10
CA GLN A 10 -58.08 8.39 -2.02
C GLN A 10 -58.70 7.09 -2.59
N GLU A 11 -57.86 6.05 -2.80
CA GLU A 11 -57.97 4.62 -2.33
C GLU A 11 -57.20 3.68 -3.29
N THR A 12 -56.10 3.04 -2.88
CA THR A 12 -55.95 1.72 -2.19
C THR A 12 -55.50 0.60 -3.15
N GLN A 13 -54.60 -0.22 -2.62
CA GLN A 13 -53.74 -1.25 -3.22
C GLN A 13 -54.48 -2.47 -3.82
N LEU A 14 -53.88 -3.11 -4.86
CA LEU A 14 -53.79 -4.58 -4.95
C LEU A 14 -52.58 -5.05 -5.77
N GLN A 15 -52.17 -6.28 -5.49
CA GLN A 15 -50.83 -6.85 -5.50
C GLN A 15 -50.35 -7.48 -6.82
N THR A 16 -49.02 -7.61 -6.91
CA THR A 16 -48.21 -8.74 -7.45
C THR A 16 -48.19 -9.04 -8.95
N GLN A 17 -46.99 -9.06 -9.55
CA GLN A 17 -46.25 -10.31 -9.86
C GLN A 17 -44.80 -10.08 -10.38
N LYS A 18 -43.86 -10.71 -9.65
CA LYS A 18 -42.55 -11.35 -9.98
C LYS A 18 -41.48 -10.66 -10.86
N PRO A 19 -40.29 -10.36 -10.29
CA PRO A 19 -39.07 -10.04 -11.05
C PRO A 19 -38.28 -11.30 -11.45
N GLU A 20 -37.80 -11.32 -12.70
CA GLU A 20 -36.94 -12.34 -13.26
C GLU A 20 -35.56 -12.36 -12.58
N THR A 21 -35.16 -13.55 -12.11
CA THR A 21 -33.88 -13.82 -11.46
C THR A 21 -32.71 -13.78 -12.45
N SER A 22 -32.06 -12.62 -12.58
CA SER A 22 -30.69 -12.53 -13.11
C SER A 22 -29.69 -12.96 -12.03
N LYS A 23 -29.08 -14.13 -12.23
CA LYS A 23 -28.05 -14.71 -11.36
C LYS A 23 -26.81 -13.81 -11.37
N LYS A 24 -26.64 -12.99 -10.32
CA LYS A 24 -25.41 -12.21 -10.09
C LYS A 24 -24.25 -13.17 -9.79
N VAL A 25 -23.37 -13.34 -10.78
CA VAL A 25 -22.09 -14.02 -10.60
C VAL A 25 -21.21 -13.15 -9.70
N PHE A 26 -21.08 -13.55 -8.44
CA PHE A 26 -20.09 -12.97 -7.52
C PHE A 26 -18.70 -13.31 -8.04
N LYS A 27 -18.05 -12.36 -8.72
CA LYS A 27 -16.62 -12.46 -9.03
C LYS A 27 -15.87 -12.53 -7.70
N LYS A 28 -15.28 -13.70 -7.39
CA LYS A 28 -14.30 -13.87 -6.30
C LYS A 28 -13.23 -12.81 -6.55
N LYS A 29 -13.15 -11.81 -5.67
CA LYS A 29 -12.13 -10.76 -5.72
C LYS A 29 -10.82 -11.48 -5.51
N GLU A 30 -10.09 -11.74 -6.59
CA GLU A 30 -8.70 -12.20 -6.50
C GLU A 30 -7.98 -11.21 -5.58
N ILE A 31 -7.26 -11.74 -4.59
CA ILE A 31 -6.42 -10.94 -3.71
C ILE A 31 -5.30 -10.44 -4.61
N LYS A 32 -5.55 -9.33 -5.31
CA LYS A 32 -4.50 -8.60 -6.02
C LYS A 32 -3.48 -8.27 -4.95
N HIS A 33 -2.33 -8.91 -5.00
CA HIS A 33 -1.17 -8.58 -4.20
C HIS A 33 -1.01 -7.07 -4.29
N SER A 34 -1.32 -6.39 -3.18
CA SER A 34 -1.30 -4.94 -3.13
C SER A 34 0.16 -4.56 -3.36
N SER A 35 0.44 -3.77 -4.38
CA SER A 35 1.76 -3.17 -4.51
C SER A 35 2.12 -2.55 -3.16
N ILE A 36 3.27 -2.94 -2.60
CA ILE A 36 3.76 -2.41 -1.31
C ILE A 36 3.89 -0.89 -1.32
N TYR A 37 3.92 -0.31 -2.52
CA TYR A 37 3.96 1.12 -2.78
C TYR A 37 2.57 1.71 -3.02
N THR A 38 2.35 2.89 -2.43
CA THR A 38 1.21 3.76 -2.67
C THR A 38 1.69 5.09 -3.23
N ARG A 39 0.96 5.66 -4.20
CA ARG A 39 1.25 6.99 -4.75
C ARG A 39 0.81 8.06 -3.75
N SER A 40 1.71 8.97 -3.41
CA SER A 40 1.47 10.06 -2.48
C SER A 40 2.04 11.37 -3.02
N VAL A 41 1.45 12.48 -2.61
CA VAL A 41 1.94 13.84 -2.91
C VAL A 41 2.40 14.46 -1.61
N ILE A 42 3.64 14.93 -1.56
CA ILE A 42 4.26 15.48 -0.36
C ILE A 42 4.73 16.90 -0.64
N THR A 43 4.58 17.77 0.37
CA THR A 43 5.11 19.13 0.37
C THR A 43 6.30 19.19 1.31
N ARG A 44 7.46 19.63 0.80
CA ARG A 44 8.70 19.73 1.58
C ARG A 44 9.41 21.05 1.32
N SER A 45 10.07 21.56 2.34
CA SER A 45 10.94 22.72 2.22
C SER A 45 12.37 22.27 1.90
N VAL A 46 12.91 22.74 0.78
CA VAL A 46 14.28 22.50 0.32
C VAL A 46 15.04 23.81 0.37
N VAL A 47 16.20 23.81 1.03
CA VAL A 47 17.06 24.99 1.12
C VAL A 47 18.22 24.80 0.16
N LEU A 48 18.41 25.75 -0.75
CA LEU A 48 19.48 25.72 -1.74
C LEU A 48 20.33 27.00 -1.64
N PRO A 49 21.65 26.91 -1.86
CA PRO A 49 22.50 28.09 -1.89
C PRO A 49 22.25 28.90 -3.17
N ILE A 50 22.30 30.22 -3.08
CA ILE A 50 21.98 31.14 -4.18
C ILE A 50 22.82 30.91 -5.45
N VAL A 51 24.05 30.39 -5.28
CA VAL A 51 24.96 30.05 -6.39
C VAL A 51 24.45 28.93 -7.29
N THR A 52 23.57 28.05 -6.78
CA THR A 52 22.99 26.93 -7.55
C THR A 52 21.72 27.31 -8.31
N ILE A 53 21.24 28.54 -8.11
CA ILE A 53 19.99 29.03 -8.66
C ILE A 53 20.31 29.71 -10.00
N GLY A 54 19.82 29.10 -11.08
CA GLY A 54 19.99 29.60 -12.44
C GLY A 54 18.75 29.33 -13.28
N LYS A 55 18.92 29.23 -14.61
CA LYS A 55 17.80 29.03 -15.54
C LYS A 55 17.06 27.70 -15.34
N ASN A 56 17.73 26.66 -14.82
CA ASN A 56 17.17 25.31 -14.66
C ASN A 56 16.84 24.98 -13.20
N ILE A 57 16.07 25.84 -12.51
CA ILE A 57 15.71 25.62 -11.10
C ILE A 57 14.98 24.29 -10.87
N LYS A 58 14.12 23.87 -11.80
CA LYS A 58 13.36 22.63 -11.70
C LYS A 58 14.28 21.41 -11.65
N GLU A 59 15.29 21.35 -12.52
CA GLU A 59 16.27 20.25 -12.54
C GLU A 59 17.13 20.24 -11.26
N THR A 60 17.54 21.42 -10.78
CA THR A 60 18.30 21.53 -9.52
C THR A 60 17.48 21.05 -8.33
N LEU A 61 16.20 21.43 -8.25
CA LEU A 61 15.29 20.96 -7.21
C LEU A 61 15.04 19.45 -7.31
N GLU A 62 14.91 18.91 -8.52
CA GLU A 62 14.70 17.47 -8.73
C GLU A 62 15.90 16.67 -8.23
N LYS A 63 17.12 17.10 -8.59
CA LYS A 63 18.37 16.49 -8.08
C LYS A 63 18.47 16.57 -6.56
N ALA A 64 18.11 17.72 -5.97
CA ALA A 64 18.11 17.88 -4.52
C ALA A 64 17.11 16.91 -3.86
N ILE A 65 15.89 16.79 -4.41
CA ILE A 65 14.87 15.88 -3.88
C ILE A 65 15.32 14.42 -3.96
N VAL A 66 15.88 14.01 -5.11
CA VAL A 66 16.43 12.66 -5.29
C VAL A 66 17.49 12.34 -4.23
N ILE A 67 18.43 13.26 -3.97
CA ILE A 67 19.49 13.03 -2.99
C ILE A 67 18.96 13.00 -1.55
N HIS A 68 18.01 13.87 -1.22
CA HIS A 68 17.54 14.04 0.15
C HIS A 68 16.45 13.05 0.55
N PHE A 69 15.54 12.69 -0.35
CA PHE A 69 14.33 11.93 -0.03
C PHE A 69 14.32 10.51 -0.59
N GLU A 70 14.89 10.26 -1.77
CA GLU A 70 14.82 8.92 -2.37
C GLU A 70 15.69 7.90 -1.63
N GLY A 71 15.20 6.65 -1.59
CA GLY A 71 15.92 5.53 -0.99
C GLY A 71 16.04 5.62 0.54
N LYS A 72 15.24 6.48 1.17
CA LYS A 72 15.25 6.76 2.61
C LYS A 72 13.83 6.76 3.18
N CYS A 73 13.73 6.49 4.47
CA CYS A 73 12.48 6.61 5.22
C CYS A 73 12.26 8.06 5.65
N ILE A 74 11.08 8.57 5.30
CA ILE A 74 10.50 9.83 5.79
C ILE A 74 9.36 9.53 6.76
N VAL A 75 8.76 10.56 7.36
CA VAL A 75 7.66 10.38 8.33
C VAL A 75 6.46 9.61 7.76
N GLU A 76 6.26 9.63 6.44
CA GLU A 76 5.21 8.90 5.74
C GLU A 76 5.57 7.43 5.45
N GLY A 77 6.87 7.08 5.40
CA GLY A 77 7.38 5.75 5.04
C GLY A 77 8.61 5.80 4.14
N TYR A 78 8.95 4.68 3.52
CA TYR A 78 10.12 4.59 2.62
C TYR A 78 9.80 5.12 1.21
N VAL A 79 10.61 6.03 0.68
CA VAL A 79 10.42 6.60 -0.66
C VAL A 79 11.13 5.75 -1.72
N LYS A 80 10.37 5.30 -2.73
CA LYS A 80 10.92 4.53 -3.86
C LYS A 80 11.90 5.37 -4.67
N THR A 81 13.08 4.83 -4.93
CA THR A 81 14.08 5.45 -5.80
C THR A 81 13.59 5.58 -7.25
N GLY A 82 13.84 6.72 -7.88
CA GLY A 82 13.39 7.04 -9.24
C GLY A 82 11.89 7.28 -9.37
N SER A 83 11.18 7.50 -8.26
CA SER A 83 9.72 7.73 -8.29
C SER A 83 9.32 9.19 -8.09
N CYS A 84 10.25 10.05 -7.67
CA CYS A 84 9.94 11.44 -7.36
C CYS A 84 9.74 12.26 -8.64
N LYS A 85 8.62 12.97 -8.71
CA LYS A 85 8.32 13.90 -9.81
C LYS A 85 7.73 15.20 -9.28
N ILE A 86 8.38 16.31 -9.61
CA ILE A 86 7.93 17.63 -9.17
C ILE A 86 6.64 18.01 -9.87
N ILE A 87 5.63 18.39 -9.08
CA ILE A 87 4.37 18.95 -9.55
C ILE A 87 4.50 20.48 -9.63
N THR A 88 4.87 21.10 -8.51
CA THR A 88 5.00 22.55 -8.42
C THR A 88 6.05 22.96 -7.38
N HIS A 89 6.55 24.18 -7.49
CA HIS A 89 7.48 24.79 -6.54
C HIS A 89 7.11 26.25 -6.31
N SER A 90 7.34 26.74 -5.09
CA SER A 90 7.22 28.15 -4.74
C SER A 90 8.30 28.99 -5.46
N SER A 91 8.11 30.30 -5.50
CA SER A 91 9.10 31.25 -6.04
C SER A 91 10.40 31.34 -5.23
N GLY A 92 10.45 30.76 -4.03
CA GLY A 92 11.62 30.76 -3.15
C GLY A 92 11.73 32.02 -2.29
N LEU A 93 12.04 31.86 -1.01
CA LEU A 93 12.30 32.95 -0.07
C LEU A 93 13.80 33.09 0.17
N ILE A 94 14.36 34.25 -0.17
CA ILE A 94 15.79 34.54 0.01
C ILE A 94 16.06 34.86 1.47
N GLN A 95 16.97 34.11 2.09
CA GLN A 95 17.47 34.31 3.45
C GLN A 95 19.01 34.39 3.42
N GLY A 96 19.52 35.59 3.17
CA GLY A 96 20.96 35.85 3.01
C GLY A 96 21.52 35.15 1.77
N VAL A 97 22.40 34.15 1.97
CA VAL A 97 23.06 33.38 0.89
C VAL A 97 22.27 32.12 0.51
N GLN A 98 21.21 31.80 1.25
CA GLN A 98 20.37 30.62 1.02
C GLN A 98 18.99 31.05 0.53
N VAL A 99 18.36 30.21 -0.28
CA VAL A 99 16.99 30.39 -0.75
C VAL A 99 16.18 29.16 -0.38
N LYS A 100 15.06 29.40 0.30
CA LYS A 100 14.15 28.37 0.79
C LYS A 100 13.02 28.19 -0.21
N PHE A 101 12.93 27.02 -0.81
CA PHE A 101 11.84 26.63 -1.70
C PHE A 101 10.88 25.71 -0.97
N GLU A 102 9.59 25.94 -1.12
CA GLU A 102 8.57 24.94 -0.85
C GLU A 102 8.25 24.20 -2.14
N VAL A 103 8.43 22.88 -2.15
CA VAL A 103 8.26 22.04 -3.32
C VAL A 103 7.21 20.98 -3.05
N VAL A 104 6.30 20.81 -4.00
CA VAL A 104 5.27 19.78 -4.00
C VAL A 104 5.63 18.77 -5.09
N PHE A 105 5.81 17.52 -4.71
CA PHE A 105 6.16 16.44 -5.62
C PHE A 105 5.33 15.19 -5.34
N GLU A 106 5.12 14.40 -6.38
CA GLU A 106 4.56 13.06 -6.27
C GLU A 106 5.68 12.02 -6.14
N CYS A 107 5.47 11.00 -5.32
CA CYS A 107 6.36 9.86 -5.19
C CYS A 107 5.60 8.59 -4.79
N TYR A 108 6.26 7.44 -4.94
CA TYR A 108 5.75 6.18 -4.42
C TYR A 108 6.34 5.90 -3.03
N ILE A 109 5.48 5.68 -2.05
CA ILE A 109 5.86 5.44 -0.66
C ILE A 109 5.47 4.02 -0.24
N CYS A 110 6.39 3.32 0.39
CA CYS A 110 6.16 2.04 1.03
C CYS A 110 5.88 2.27 2.53
N SER A 111 4.64 2.03 2.94
CA SER A 111 4.16 2.19 4.33
C SER A 111 3.20 1.04 4.67
N PRO A 112 3.74 -0.11 5.08
CA PRO A 112 2.97 -1.32 5.36
C PRO A 112 2.10 -1.17 6.62
N VAL A 113 0.78 -1.18 6.44
CA VAL A 113 -0.17 -1.07 7.56
C VAL A 113 -0.44 -2.40 8.25
N GLU A 114 -0.85 -2.35 9.51
CA GLU A 114 -1.25 -3.54 10.26
C GLU A 114 -2.37 -4.30 9.53
N GLY A 115 -2.24 -5.63 9.48
CA GLY A 115 -3.15 -6.52 8.77
C GLY A 115 -2.89 -6.67 7.27
N MET A 116 -1.97 -5.89 6.68
CA MET A 116 -1.58 -6.05 5.28
C MET A 116 -0.90 -7.41 5.05
N LEU A 117 -1.21 -8.06 3.93
CA LEU A 117 -0.60 -9.33 3.51
C LEU A 117 0.48 -9.05 2.48
N ILE A 118 1.72 -9.44 2.78
CA ILE A 118 2.89 -9.16 1.93
C ILE A 118 3.54 -10.49 1.53
N PRO A 119 3.77 -10.73 0.22
CA PRO A 119 4.55 -11.87 -0.25
C PRO A 119 6.05 -11.60 0.00
N CYS A 120 6.68 -12.50 0.76
CA CYS A 120 8.07 -12.37 1.16
C CYS A 120 8.84 -13.66 0.90
N VAL A 121 10.16 -13.52 0.75
CA VAL A 121 11.10 -14.62 0.60
C VAL A 121 11.96 -14.71 1.86
N ALA A 122 12.07 -15.91 2.43
CA ALA A 122 12.93 -16.15 3.58
C ALA A 122 14.40 -16.01 3.16
N ARG A 123 15.16 -15.12 3.78
CA ARG A 123 16.60 -14.97 3.50
C ARG A 123 17.47 -15.65 4.53
N ASN A 124 17.09 -15.57 5.80
CA ASN A 124 17.87 -16.13 6.89
C ASN A 124 16.93 -16.66 7.97
N ILE A 125 17.23 -17.86 8.47
CA ILE A 125 16.45 -18.51 9.52
C ILE A 125 17.36 -18.76 10.72
N THR A 126 16.99 -18.18 11.86
CA THR A 126 17.71 -18.34 13.13
C THR A 126 16.84 -19.03 14.18
N LYS A 127 17.45 -19.37 15.33
CA LYS A 127 16.69 -19.89 16.48
C LYS A 127 15.70 -18.88 17.07
N ALA A 128 15.93 -17.58 16.90
CA ALA A 128 15.06 -16.53 17.42
C ALA A 128 13.88 -16.21 16.48
N GLY A 129 14.08 -16.35 15.17
CA GLY A 129 13.10 -15.95 14.18
C GLY A 129 13.57 -16.10 12.73
N ILE A 130 12.70 -15.69 11.80
CA ILE A 130 12.98 -15.65 10.37
C ILE A 130 13.14 -14.18 9.92
N ARG A 131 14.19 -13.91 9.16
CA ARG A 131 14.36 -12.66 8.41
C ARG A 131 13.96 -12.90 6.96
N ALA A 132 13.00 -12.12 6.49
CA ALA A 132 12.50 -12.18 5.12
C ALA A 132 12.54 -10.81 4.45
N GLU A 133 12.56 -10.83 3.12
CA GLU A 133 12.58 -9.65 2.26
C GLU A 133 11.41 -9.74 1.27
N SER A 134 10.97 -8.61 0.73
CA SER A 134 9.89 -8.60 -0.27
C SER A 134 10.30 -9.33 -1.55
N ASP A 135 9.43 -10.16 -2.12
CA ASP A 135 9.71 -10.91 -3.35
C ASP A 135 9.75 -10.02 -4.62
N GLU A 136 8.98 -8.93 -4.62
CA GLU A 136 8.71 -8.15 -5.84
C GLU A 136 9.74 -7.05 -6.13
N GLU A 137 10.51 -6.59 -5.15
CA GLU A 137 11.38 -5.42 -5.28
C GLU A 137 12.81 -5.72 -4.81
N SER A 138 13.79 -5.34 -5.65
CA SER A 138 15.23 -5.44 -5.39
C SER A 138 15.91 -4.11 -5.72
N PRO A 139 16.50 -3.38 -4.75
CA PRO A 139 16.59 -3.70 -3.33
C PRO A 139 15.23 -3.65 -2.62
N SER A 140 15.04 -4.53 -1.64
CA SER A 140 13.78 -4.62 -0.91
C SER A 140 13.63 -3.44 0.07
N PRO A 141 12.56 -2.64 -0.03
CA PRO A 141 12.32 -1.50 0.87
C PRO A 141 11.90 -1.95 2.28
N ILE A 142 11.61 -3.23 2.44
CA ILE A 142 11.07 -3.84 3.65
C ILE A 142 11.98 -4.99 4.10
N VAL A 143 12.24 -5.05 5.40
CA VAL A 143 12.80 -6.21 6.08
C VAL A 143 11.78 -6.72 7.08
N VAL A 144 11.37 -7.96 6.94
CA VAL A 144 10.37 -8.60 7.81
C VAL A 144 11.07 -9.47 8.85
N PHE A 145 10.73 -9.26 10.11
CA PHE A 145 11.15 -10.05 11.25
C PHE A 145 9.97 -10.83 11.82
N ILE A 146 10.10 -12.15 11.84
CA ILE A 146 9.09 -13.05 12.37
C ILE A 146 9.69 -13.74 13.58
N MET A 147 9.25 -13.36 14.77
CA MET A 147 9.71 -13.98 16.00
C MET A 147 8.99 -15.30 16.22
N ARG A 148 9.71 -16.28 16.77
CA ARG A 148 9.14 -17.59 17.11
C ARG A 148 7.99 -17.48 18.10
N ASP A 149 8.07 -16.57 19.07
CA ASP A 149 7.10 -16.47 20.17
C ASP A 149 5.72 -16.01 19.71
N HIS A 150 5.62 -15.27 18.60
CA HIS A 150 4.34 -14.90 18.00
C HIS A 150 3.73 -16.02 17.13
N ASN A 151 4.51 -17.06 16.81
CA ASN A 151 4.14 -18.16 15.90
C ASN A 151 4.25 -19.55 16.56
N TYR A 152 4.39 -19.64 17.89
CA TYR A 152 4.64 -20.89 18.62
C TYR A 152 3.55 -21.96 18.40
N MET A 153 2.32 -21.54 18.06
CA MET A 153 1.19 -22.43 17.75
C MET A 153 1.13 -22.90 16.29
N ASN A 154 1.90 -22.30 15.38
CA ASN A 154 1.78 -22.54 13.94
C ASN A 154 2.91 -23.45 13.41
N LYS A 155 2.59 -24.73 13.15
CA LYS A 155 3.53 -25.72 12.60
C LYS A 155 4.13 -25.30 11.26
N TYR A 156 3.45 -24.42 10.52
CA TYR A 156 3.92 -23.93 9.23
C TYR A 156 5.20 -23.08 9.34
N PHE A 157 5.45 -22.42 10.48
CA PHE A 157 6.70 -21.70 10.70
C PHE A 157 7.93 -22.62 10.66
N THR A 158 7.81 -23.86 11.13
CA THR A 158 8.91 -24.84 11.13
C THR A 158 9.17 -25.43 9.74
N SER A 159 8.19 -25.41 8.84
CA SER A 159 8.36 -25.94 7.47
C SER A 159 9.04 -24.97 6.51
N ILE A 160 9.13 -23.67 6.84
CA ILE A 160 9.75 -22.66 5.98
C ILE A 160 11.26 -22.91 5.93
N LYS A 161 11.78 -22.99 4.71
CA LYS A 161 13.22 -23.10 4.44
C LYS A 161 13.76 -21.79 3.89
N GLU A 162 15.08 -21.64 3.90
CA GLU A 162 15.72 -20.51 3.24
C GLU A 162 15.34 -20.47 1.75
N ASN A 163 15.08 -19.27 1.25
CA ASN A 163 14.58 -18.95 -0.10
C ASN A 163 13.16 -19.41 -0.42
N ASP A 164 12.39 -19.89 0.57
CA ASP A 164 10.98 -20.22 0.36
C ASP A 164 10.11 -18.95 0.32
N LYS A 165 9.04 -18.99 -0.48
CA LYS A 165 8.08 -17.90 -0.64
C LYS A 165 6.87 -18.13 0.24
N PHE A 166 6.52 -17.13 1.03
CA PHE A 166 5.38 -17.23 1.95
C PHE A 166 4.71 -15.86 2.13
N ILE A 167 3.54 -15.87 2.74
CA ILE A 167 2.75 -14.65 2.98
C ILE A 167 2.86 -14.29 4.45
N VAL A 168 3.23 -13.04 4.71
CA VAL A 168 3.28 -12.46 6.04
C VAL A 168 2.11 -11.52 6.22
N ARG A 169 1.47 -11.58 7.39
CA ARG A 169 0.58 -10.53 7.85
C ARG A 169 1.33 -9.57 8.76
N VAL A 170 1.30 -8.29 8.40
CA VAL A 170 1.91 -7.21 9.18
C VAL A 170 1.18 -7.07 10.52
N ILE A 171 1.92 -7.12 11.62
CA ILE A 171 1.41 -6.81 12.97
C ILE A 171 1.78 -5.39 13.34
N GLY A 172 2.98 -4.95 12.96
CA GLY A 172 3.46 -3.61 13.21
C GLY A 172 4.68 -3.26 12.35
N GLN A 173 4.96 -1.98 12.27
CA GLN A 173 6.11 -1.43 11.54
C GLN A 173 6.95 -0.54 12.44
N ARG A 174 8.25 -0.49 12.17
CA ARG A 174 9.21 0.41 12.81
C ARG A 174 10.23 0.88 11.79
N PHE A 175 10.47 2.17 11.75
CA PHE A 175 11.50 2.80 10.94
C PHE A 175 11.91 4.10 11.60
N GLU A 176 13.14 4.53 11.36
CA GLU A 176 13.66 5.83 11.79
C GLU A 176 13.88 6.74 10.57
N LEU A 177 13.98 8.05 10.83
CA LEU A 177 14.17 9.01 9.75
C LEU A 177 15.55 8.78 9.11
N ASN A 178 15.56 8.68 7.77
CA ASN A 178 16.72 8.34 6.93
C ASN A 178 17.15 6.87 6.91
N ASP A 179 16.35 5.95 7.48
CA ASP A 179 16.59 4.53 7.32
C ASP A 179 16.48 4.08 5.87
N LYS A 180 17.29 3.09 5.49
CA LYS A 180 17.29 2.50 4.14
C LYS A 180 16.20 1.46 3.91
N TYR A 181 15.49 1.05 4.97
CA TYR A 181 14.45 0.03 4.91
C TYR A 181 13.46 0.20 6.07
N VAL A 182 12.23 -0.27 5.87
CA VAL A 182 11.21 -0.37 6.91
C VAL A 182 11.30 -1.74 7.58
N SER A 183 11.42 -1.77 8.90
CA SER A 183 11.39 -3.02 9.67
C SER A 183 9.94 -3.37 10.00
N ILE A 184 9.51 -4.56 9.62
CA ILE A 184 8.16 -5.06 9.89
C ILE A 184 8.26 -6.22 10.88
N ILE A 185 7.32 -6.26 11.83
CA ILE A 185 7.05 -7.44 12.63
C ILE A 185 5.75 -8.04 12.12
N GLY A 186 5.74 -9.35 11.87
CA GLY A 186 4.59 -10.03 11.29
C GLY A 186 4.45 -11.48 11.70
N GLU A 187 3.25 -12.02 11.47
CA GLU A 187 2.92 -13.44 11.62
C GLU A 187 2.87 -14.12 10.26
N VAL A 188 3.16 -15.42 10.24
CA VAL A 188 3.05 -16.19 8.99
C VAL A 188 1.62 -16.65 8.83
N VAL A 189 1.05 -16.40 7.65
CA VAL A 189 -0.29 -16.88 7.30
C VAL A 189 -0.18 -18.21 6.59
N GLU A 190 -0.89 -19.22 7.09
CA GLU A 190 -0.99 -20.50 6.38
C GLU A 190 -1.76 -20.29 5.06
N PRO A 191 -1.24 -20.81 3.93
CA PRO A 191 -1.99 -20.78 2.68
C PRO A 191 -3.27 -21.59 2.87
N LYS A 192 -4.43 -20.92 2.82
CA LYS A 192 -5.72 -21.61 2.80
C LYS A 192 -5.72 -22.52 1.58
N LYS A 193 -5.73 -23.84 1.79
CA LYS A 193 -5.99 -24.81 0.71
C LYS A 193 -7.28 -24.34 0.02
N ASP A 194 -7.20 -24.02 -1.27
CA ASP A 194 -8.40 -23.74 -2.05
C ASP A 194 -9.30 -24.98 -1.95
N TYR A 195 -10.37 -24.87 -1.16
CA TYR A 195 -11.50 -25.79 -1.20
C TYR A 195 -12.31 -25.57 -2.50
N SER A 196 -11.63 -25.39 -3.64
CA SER A 196 -12.21 -25.67 -4.96
C SER A 196 -12.12 -27.16 -5.26
N SER A 197 -12.34 -28.00 -4.25
CA SER A 197 -12.80 -29.34 -4.46
C SER A 197 -14.11 -29.23 -5.23
N ARG A 198 -14.04 -29.70 -6.48
CA ARG A 198 -15.16 -30.03 -7.35
C ARG A 198 -16.33 -30.52 -6.51
N LYS A 199 -17.34 -29.69 -6.25
CA LYS A 199 -18.63 -30.21 -5.78
C LYS A 199 -19.14 -31.08 -6.94
N PRO A 200 -19.30 -32.40 -6.80
CA PRO A 200 -19.94 -33.18 -7.85
C PRO A 200 -21.35 -32.61 -8.05
N LYS A 201 -21.70 -32.27 -9.29
CA LYS A 201 -23.09 -31.93 -9.62
C LYS A 201 -23.92 -33.18 -9.33
N LEU A 202 -24.84 -33.09 -8.38
CA LEU A 202 -25.90 -34.08 -8.22
C LEU A 202 -26.79 -33.96 -9.46
N VAL A 203 -26.77 -35.00 -10.31
CA VAL A 203 -27.78 -35.20 -11.34
C VAL A 203 -28.95 -35.85 -10.63
N ILE A 204 -30.09 -35.16 -10.59
CA ILE A 204 -31.36 -35.79 -10.24
C ILE A 204 -31.94 -36.27 -11.58
N GLU A 205 -32.05 -37.57 -11.77
CA GLU A 205 -32.90 -38.16 -12.80
C GLU A 205 -34.35 -38.14 -12.29
N ASP A 206 -35.27 -37.70 -13.14
CA ASP A 206 -36.71 -37.50 -12.87
C ASP A 206 -37.43 -38.76 -12.36
#